data_AF-A0A0I6C073-F1
#
_entry.id   AF-A0A0I6C073-F1
#
_cell.length_a   1.000
_cell.length_b   1.000
_cell.length_c   1.000
_cell.angle_alpha   90.00
_cell.angle_beta   90.00
_cell.angle_gamma   90.00
#
_symmetry.space_group_name_H-M   'P 1'
#
loop_
_entity.id
_entity.type
_entity.pdbx_description
1 polymer ?
#
loop_
_entity_poly.entity_id
_entity_poly.type
_entity_poly.pdbx_seq_one_letter_code
_entity_poly.pdbx_strand_id
1 'polypeptide(L)'
;METVKRLRKYPKIEIVSHLINGLPGETHEMMVENVRRCVTDNDIQGIKLHLLHLMTNTRMQRDYHEGRLQLMSQDEYVRVICDQLEIIPKHIVIHRITGDAPRDMLIGPMWSLKKWEVLNSIEMEMRRRGSVQGCKAVKQEFENEKTT
;
A
#
# COMPACT_ATOMS: atom_id res chain seq x y z
N MET A 1 5.28 8.23 -13.01
CA MET A 1 6.00 8.03 -14.28
C MET A 1 7.13 9.05 -14.54
N GLU A 2 6.86 10.34 -14.78
CA GLU A 2 7.91 11.30 -15.22
C GLU A 2 9.12 11.40 -14.26
N THR A 3 8.87 11.56 -12.96
CA THR A 3 9.95 11.62 -11.95
C THR A 3 10.80 10.34 -11.93
N VAL A 4 10.15 9.17 -12.01
CA VAL A 4 10.83 7.87 -12.03
C VAL A 4 11.73 7.75 -13.27
N LYS A 5 11.22 8.11 -14.46
CA LYS A 5 11.99 8.11 -15.71
C LYS A 5 13.22 9.02 -15.62
N ARG A 6 13.09 10.19 -14.97
CA ARG A 6 14.23 11.10 -14.76
C ARG A 6 15.29 10.49 -13.85
N LEU A 7 14.87 9.87 -12.74
CA LEU A 7 15.80 9.25 -11.79
C LEU A 7 16.55 8.07 -12.41
N ARG A 8 15.96 7.35 -13.36
CA ARG A 8 16.61 6.23 -14.07
C ARG A 8 17.76 6.62 -14.99
N LYS A 9 17.92 7.91 -15.29
CA LYS A 9 19.11 8.42 -15.99
C LYS A 9 20.37 8.42 -15.11
N TYR A 10 20.22 8.20 -13.80
CA TYR A 10 21.31 8.17 -12.84
C TYR A 10 21.53 6.74 -12.33
N PRO A 11 22.79 6.28 -12.24
CA PRO A 11 23.08 4.98 -11.65
C PRO A 11 22.80 4.98 -10.14
N LYS A 12 22.29 3.86 -9.61
CA LYS A 12 22.21 3.51 -8.17
C LYS A 12 21.21 4.31 -7.31
N ILE A 13 20.06 4.71 -7.86
CA ILE A 13 18.96 5.27 -7.05
C ILE A 13 17.85 4.23 -6.90
N GLU A 14 17.68 3.69 -5.69
CA GLU A 14 16.51 2.87 -5.36
C GLU A 14 15.29 3.76 -5.13
N ILE A 15 14.16 3.36 -5.72
CA ILE A 15 12.90 4.09 -5.62
C ILE A 15 11.93 3.26 -4.80
N VAL A 16 11.36 3.89 -3.78
CA VAL A 16 10.34 3.28 -2.93
C VAL A 16 9.05 4.09 -3.01
N SER A 17 7.97 3.45 -3.46
CA SER A 17 6.64 4.07 -3.51
C SER A 17 5.92 3.93 -2.16
N HIS A 18 5.18 4.97 -1.76
CA HIS A 18 4.33 4.94 -0.58
C HIS A 18 2.87 5.12 -1.00
N LEU A 19 2.05 4.12 -0.72
CA LEU A 19 0.62 4.14 -1.00
C LEU A 19 -0.16 4.06 0.30
N ILE A 20 -1.22 4.86 0.38
CA ILE A 20 -2.11 4.95 1.52
C ILE A 20 -3.49 4.46 1.07
N ASN A 21 -4.02 3.45 1.75
CA ASN A 21 -5.34 2.88 1.53
C ASN A 21 -6.38 3.58 2.42
N GLY A 22 -7.57 3.81 1.88
CA GLY A 22 -8.71 4.35 2.63
C GLY A 22 -8.83 5.86 2.55
N LEU A 23 -8.32 6.47 1.48
CA LEU A 23 -8.54 7.89 1.21
C LEU A 23 -10.02 8.16 0.86
N PRO A 24 -10.52 9.40 1.06
CA PRO A 24 -11.90 9.74 0.73
C PRO A 24 -12.27 9.36 -0.71
N GLY A 25 -13.33 8.56 -0.86
CA GLY A 25 -13.85 8.14 -2.16
C GLY A 25 -13.14 6.95 -2.81
N GLU A 26 -12.13 6.36 -2.17
CA GLU A 26 -11.51 5.13 -2.69
C GLU A 26 -12.40 3.90 -2.46
N THR A 27 -12.59 3.12 -3.51
CA THR A 27 -13.13 1.75 -3.41
C THR A 27 -12.03 0.72 -3.26
N HIS A 28 -12.41 -0.52 -2.93
CA HIS A 28 -11.50 -1.67 -2.89
C HIS A 28 -10.70 -1.81 -4.20
N GLU A 29 -11.40 -1.77 -5.33
CA GLU A 29 -10.84 -1.93 -6.66
C GLU A 29 -9.85 -0.80 -7.00
N MET A 30 -10.18 0.44 -6.60
CA MET A 30 -9.27 1.58 -6.79
C MET A 30 -7.97 1.39 -6.01
N MET A 31 -8.03 0.92 -4.76
CA MET A 31 -6.84 0.67 -3.96
C MET A 31 -5.96 -0.44 -4.54
N VAL A 32 -6.57 -1.52 -5.04
CA VAL A 32 -5.82 -2.61 -5.71
C VAL A 32 -5.22 -2.11 -7.03
N GLU A 33 -5.97 -1.34 -7.82
CA GLU A 33 -5.51 -0.78 -9.08
C GLU A 33 -4.37 0.22 -8.89
N ASN A 34 -4.39 1.02 -7.83
CA ASN A 34 -3.29 1.93 -7.48
C ASN A 34 -1.97 1.16 -7.29
N VAL A 35 -2.00 0.00 -6.62
CA VAL A 35 -0.81 -0.86 -6.50
C VAL A 35 -0.43 -1.48 -7.82
N ARG A 36 -1.40 -2.00 -8.59
CA ARG A 36 -1.16 -2.58 -9.92
C ARG A 36 -0.39 -1.60 -10.80
N ARG A 37 -0.93 -0.40 -10.97
CA ARG A 37 -0.29 0.66 -11.73
C ARG A 37 1.05 1.04 -11.13
N CYS A 38 1.15 1.19 -9.81
CA CYS A 38 2.42 1.54 -9.18
C CYS A 38 3.54 0.57 -9.57
N VAL A 39 3.27 -0.74 -9.57
CA VAL A 39 4.28 -1.74 -9.92
C VAL A 39 4.48 -1.89 -11.42
N THR A 40 3.43 -1.79 -12.26
CA THR A 40 3.56 -1.95 -13.73
C THR A 40 4.11 -0.72 -14.43
N ASP A 41 3.75 0.46 -13.95
CA ASP A 41 3.98 1.74 -14.63
C ASP A 41 5.32 2.38 -14.24
N ASN A 42 5.95 1.88 -13.18
CA ASN A 42 7.15 2.47 -12.61
C ASN A 42 8.15 1.37 -12.23
N ASP A 43 9.39 1.54 -12.65
CA ASP A 43 10.50 0.74 -12.13
C ASP A 43 10.79 1.21 -10.69
N ILE A 44 10.34 0.43 -9.70
CA ILE A 44 10.54 0.66 -8.27
C ILE A 44 11.15 -0.57 -7.62
N GLN A 45 11.95 -0.36 -6.58
CA GLN A 45 12.64 -1.44 -5.85
C GLN A 45 11.90 -1.80 -4.56
N GLY A 46 11.07 -0.88 -4.04
CA GLY A 46 10.32 -1.14 -2.84
C GLY A 46 8.96 -0.46 -2.81
N ILE A 47 8.10 -0.94 -1.91
CA ILE A 47 6.78 -0.39 -1.68
C ILE A 47 6.46 -0.37 -0.19
N LYS A 48 5.80 0.72 0.23
CA LYS A 48 5.22 0.90 1.56
C LYS A 48 3.71 0.97 1.38
N LEU A 49 2.99 0.02 1.97
CA LEU A 49 1.53 0.05 2.06
C LEU A 49 1.15 0.52 3.47
N HIS A 50 0.22 1.46 3.53
CA HIS A 50 -0.16 2.11 4.77
C HIS A 50 -1.69 2.31 4.82
N LEU A 51 -2.27 2.18 6.00
CA LEU A 51 -3.68 2.51 6.24
C LEU A 51 -3.82 4.01 6.50
N LEU A 52 -4.87 4.67 6.02
CA LEU A 52 -5.12 6.05 6.44
C LEU A 52 -5.33 6.13 7.96
N HIS A 53 -4.38 6.75 8.66
CA HIS A 53 -4.55 7.16 10.05
C HIS A 53 -5.09 8.57 10.09
N LEU A 54 -6.33 8.71 10.54
CA LEU A 54 -6.93 10.00 10.80
C LEU A 54 -6.35 10.59 12.08
N MET A 55 -5.65 11.70 11.95
CA MET A 55 -5.02 12.40 13.07
C MET A 55 -5.77 13.69 13.43
N THR A 56 -5.66 14.08 14.70
CA THR A 56 -6.12 15.39 15.18
C THR A 56 -5.43 16.53 14.45
N ASN A 57 -6.10 17.68 14.36
CA ASN A 57 -5.58 18.92 13.76
C ASN A 57 -5.29 18.81 12.25
N THR A 58 -6.01 17.93 11.55
CA THR A 58 -5.93 17.78 10.10
C THR A 58 -7.20 18.28 9.42
N ARG A 59 -7.12 18.64 8.13
CA ARG A 59 -8.31 18.93 7.32
C ARG A 59 -9.26 17.73 7.29
N MET A 60 -8.72 16.53 7.18
CA MET A 60 -9.50 15.28 7.12
C MET A 60 -10.28 15.02 8.42
N GLN A 61 -9.86 15.58 9.57
CA GLN A 61 -10.67 15.53 10.78
C GLN A 61 -12.05 16.18 10.54
N ARG A 62 -12.10 17.34 9.88
CA ARG A 62 -13.39 17.99 9.55
C ARG A 62 -14.21 17.14 8.59
N ASP A 63 -13.56 16.60 7.55
CA ASP A 63 -14.22 15.73 6.58
C ASP A 63 -14.83 14.48 7.24
N TYR A 64 -14.18 13.93 8.26
CA TYR A 64 -14.72 12.82 9.06
C TYR A 64 -15.96 13.23 9.87
N HIS A 65 -15.91 14.36 10.59
CA HIS A 65 -17.04 14.84 11.39
C HIS A 65 -18.25 15.22 10.52
N GLU A 66 -18.01 15.67 9.29
CA GLU A 66 -19.04 16.02 8.31
C GLU A 66 -19.51 14.80 7.48
N GLY A 67 -19.04 13.59 7.81
CA GLY A 67 -19.45 12.33 7.16
C GLY A 67 -18.85 12.08 5.77
N ARG A 68 -17.97 12.96 5.28
CA ARG A 68 -17.30 12.85 3.97
C ARG A 68 -16.14 11.87 3.94
N LEU A 69 -15.59 11.51 5.10
CA LEU A 69 -14.57 10.48 5.25
C LEU A 69 -15.13 9.37 6.13
N GLN A 70 -14.97 8.12 5.68
CA GLN A 70 -15.28 6.92 6.45
C GLN A 70 -13.98 6.15 6.69
N LEU A 71 -13.79 5.65 7.90
CA LEU A 71 -12.60 4.87 8.25
C LEU A 71 -12.80 3.40 7.87
N MET A 72 -11.76 2.78 7.32
CA MET A 72 -11.81 1.35 6.98
C MET A 72 -11.90 0.47 8.22
N SER A 73 -12.66 -0.61 8.12
CA SER A 73 -12.59 -1.72 9.06
C SER A 73 -11.29 -2.53 8.89
N GLN A 74 -10.92 -3.29 9.92
CA GLN A 74 -9.76 -4.17 9.86
C GLN A 74 -9.92 -5.23 8.76
N ASP A 75 -11.11 -5.82 8.63
CA ASP A 75 -11.38 -6.87 7.65
C ASP A 75 -11.31 -6.36 6.20
N GLU A 76 -11.78 -5.14 5.94
CA GLU A 76 -11.58 -4.48 4.65
C GLU A 76 -10.10 -4.25 4.35
N TYR A 77 -9.36 -3.72 5.33
CA TYR A 77 -7.93 -3.47 5.15
C TYR A 77 -7.13 -4.76 4.91
N VAL A 78 -7.40 -5.82 5.68
CA VAL A 78 -6.77 -7.14 5.51
C VAL A 78 -7.04 -7.68 4.11
N ARG A 79 -8.29 -7.61 3.63
CA ARG A 79 -8.66 -8.06 2.28
C ARG A 79 -7.90 -7.28 1.21
N VAL A 80 -7.88 -5.95 1.29
CA VAL A 80 -7.15 -5.08 0.34
C VAL A 80 -5.67 -5.40 0.34
N ILE A 81 -5.03 -5.50 1.51
CA ILE A 81 -3.59 -5.79 1.60
C ILE A 81 -3.26 -7.14 0.99
N CYS A 82 -4.06 -8.19 1.25
CA CYS A 82 -3.82 -9.49 0.66
C CYS A 82 -3.93 -9.45 -0.87
N ASP A 83 -4.95 -8.79 -1.42
CA ASP A 83 -5.11 -8.61 -2.87
C ASP A 83 -3.95 -7.83 -3.49
N GLN A 84 -3.48 -6.78 -2.81
CA GLN A 84 -2.31 -6.00 -3.23
C GLN A 84 -1.03 -6.84 -3.20
N LEU A 85 -0.78 -7.62 -2.14
CA LEU A 85 0.41 -8.49 -2.03
C LEU A 85 0.46 -9.54 -3.14
N GLU A 86 -0.68 -10.13 -3.50
CA GLU A 86 -0.75 -11.14 -4.56
C GLU A 86 -0.30 -10.60 -5.92
N ILE A 87 -0.48 -9.30 -6.20
CA ILE A 87 -0.11 -8.68 -7.49
C ILE A 87 1.26 -7.99 -7.50
N ILE A 88 1.86 -7.74 -6.34
CA ILE A 88 3.20 -7.13 -6.25
C ILE A 88 4.25 -8.19 -6.62
N PRO A 89 5.07 -7.97 -7.67
CA PRO A 89 6.14 -8.90 -8.05
C PRO A 89 7.09 -9.24 -6.89
N LYS A 90 7.59 -10.47 -6.88
CA LYS A 90 8.49 -10.99 -5.82
C LYS A 90 9.80 -10.21 -5.66
N HIS A 91 10.25 -9.54 -6.72
CA HIS A 91 11.50 -8.77 -6.70
C HIS A 91 11.34 -7.38 -6.06
N ILE A 92 10.10 -6.89 -5.87
CA ILE A 92 9.84 -5.63 -5.18
C ILE A 92 9.78 -5.89 -3.69
N VAL A 93 10.60 -5.17 -2.92
CA VAL A 93 10.67 -5.31 -1.47
C VAL A 93 9.46 -4.67 -0.81
N ILE A 94 8.74 -5.43 0.02
CA ILE A 94 7.70 -4.87 0.89
C ILE A 94 8.38 -4.28 2.13
N HIS A 95 8.47 -2.95 2.21
CA HIS A 95 9.07 -2.29 3.37
C HIS A 95 8.14 -2.32 4.58
N ARG A 96 6.82 -2.23 4.34
CA ARG A 96 5.77 -2.32 5.37
C ARG A 96 4.40 -2.53 4.74
N ILE A 97 3.49 -3.12 5.52
CA ILE A 97 2.08 -3.33 5.18
C ILE A 97 1.11 -2.75 6.21
N THR A 98 1.62 -2.05 7.21
CA THR A 98 0.85 -1.31 8.22
C THR A 98 1.76 -0.25 8.84
N GLY A 99 1.19 0.69 9.57
CA GLY A 99 1.99 1.69 10.27
C GLY A 99 1.55 2.10 11.66
N ASP A 100 2.38 2.96 12.24
CA ASP A 100 2.25 3.41 13.62
C ASP A 100 1.91 4.90 13.58
N ALA A 101 0.94 5.31 14.38
CA ALA A 101 0.60 6.71 14.61
C ALA A 101 0.79 7.05 16.09
N PRO A 102 1.16 8.30 16.43
CA PRO A 102 1.15 8.78 17.81
C PRO A 102 -0.25 8.57 18.43
N ARG A 103 -0.31 7.82 19.53
CA ARG A 103 -1.59 7.37 20.13
C ARG A 103 -2.45 8.52 20.61
N ASP A 104 -1.82 9.56 21.12
CA ASP A 104 -2.42 10.80 21.61
C ASP A 104 -3.05 11.65 20.50
N MET A 105 -2.60 11.48 19.25
CA MET A 105 -3.09 12.23 18.10
C MET A 105 -4.00 11.40 17.19
N LEU A 106 -4.12 10.08 17.40
CA LEU A 106 -4.90 9.21 16.53
C LEU A 106 -6.40 9.31 16.86
N ILE A 107 -7.20 9.70 15.87
CA ILE A 107 -8.66 9.60 15.92
C ILE A 107 -9.10 8.20 15.50
N GLY A 108 -8.46 7.63 14.48
CA GLY A 108 -8.70 6.26 14.08
C GLY A 108 -8.10 5.86 12.73
N PRO A 109 -8.33 4.61 12.30
CA PRO A 109 -9.09 3.61 13.04
C PRO A 109 -8.28 3.01 14.20
N MET A 110 -8.90 2.84 15.37
CA MET A 110 -8.19 2.48 16.61
C MET A 110 -7.65 1.04 16.61
N TRP A 111 -8.23 0.15 15.82
CA TRP A 111 -7.73 -1.23 15.67
C TRP A 111 -6.31 -1.26 15.09
N SER A 112 -5.90 -0.24 14.34
CA SER A 112 -4.56 -0.13 13.73
C SER A 112 -3.43 -0.11 14.77
N LEU A 113 -3.70 0.37 15.99
CA LEU A 113 -2.73 0.39 17.09
C LEU A 113 -2.31 -1.01 17.54
N LYS A 114 -3.10 -2.03 17.22
CA LYS A 114 -2.85 -3.43 17.56
C LYS A 114 -2.08 -4.13 16.46
N LYS A 115 -0.87 -3.62 16.18
CA LYS A 115 -0.02 -4.03 15.05
C LYS A 115 0.09 -5.55 14.86
N TRP A 116 0.33 -6.29 15.94
CA TRP A 116 0.44 -7.75 15.88
C TRP A 116 -0.86 -8.43 15.47
N GLU A 117 -2.00 -7.98 15.95
CA GLU A 117 -3.31 -8.51 15.54
C GLU A 117 -3.52 -8.30 14.04
N VAL A 118 -3.22 -7.10 13.53
CA VAL A 118 -3.35 -6.79 12.10
C VAL A 118 -2.43 -7.67 11.23
N LEU A 119 -1.16 -7.80 11.62
CA LEU A 119 -0.20 -8.64 10.88
C LEU A 119 -0.63 -10.11 10.89
N ASN A 120 -1.09 -10.63 12.03
CA ASN A 120 -1.59 -12.00 12.15
C ASN A 120 -2.85 -12.22 11.30
N SER A 121 -3.76 -11.24 11.25
CA SER A 121 -4.94 -11.31 10.38
C SER A 121 -4.55 -11.38 8.90
N ILE A 122 -3.57 -10.59 8.46
CA ILE A 122 -3.05 -10.64 7.08
C ILE A 122 -2.40 -12.00 6.80
N GLU A 123 -1.56 -12.50 7.70
CA GLU A 123 -0.92 -13.81 7.54
C GLU A 123 -1.95 -14.94 7.46
N MET A 124 -2.93 -14.95 8.37
CA MET A 124 -4.00 -15.93 8.41
C MET A 124 -4.83 -15.89 7.13
N GLU A 125 -5.16 -14.71 6.62
CA GLU A 125 -5.90 -14.56 5.37
C GLU A 125 -5.09 -15.04 4.15
N MET A 126 -3.80 -14.71 4.07
CA MET A 126 -2.92 -15.22 3.01
C MET A 126 -2.81 -16.75 3.06
N ARG A 127 -2.66 -17.34 4.25
CA ARG A 127 -2.64 -18.80 4.45
C ARG A 127 -3.98 -19.43 4.04
N ARG A 128 -5.10 -18.85 4.44
CA ARG A 128 -6.45 -19.32 4.09
C ARG A 128 -6.65 -19.37 2.57
N ARG A 129 -6.09 -18.41 1.84
CA ARG A 129 -6.12 -18.34 0.37
C ARG A 129 -5.12 -19.28 -0.31
N GLY A 130 -4.12 -19.79 0.42
CA GLY A 130 -2.95 -20.44 -0.19
C GLY A 130 -2.10 -19.49 -1.04
N SER A 131 -2.18 -18.19 -0.76
CA SER A 131 -1.54 -17.13 -1.55
C SER A 131 -0.16 -16.76 -1.00
N VAL A 132 0.68 -16.25 -1.90
CA VAL A 132 1.99 -15.66 -1.57
C VAL A 132 2.17 -14.38 -2.38
N GLN A 133 3.11 -13.52 -1.97
CA GLN A 133 3.43 -12.31 -2.73
C GLN A 133 3.71 -12.64 -4.20
N GLY A 134 3.09 -11.89 -5.09
CA GLY A 134 3.30 -11.96 -6.53
C GLY A 134 2.75 -13.21 -7.20
N CYS A 135 1.91 -14.03 -6.54
CA CYS A 135 1.30 -15.20 -7.19
C CYS A 135 0.35 -14.82 -8.35
N LYS A 136 -0.12 -13.57 -8.40
CA LYS A 136 -0.94 -12.97 -9.46
C LYS A 136 -0.25 -11.80 -10.16
N ALA A 137 1.07 -11.65 -9.98
CA ALA A 137 1.82 -10.58 -10.63
C ALA A 137 1.89 -10.81 -12.15
N VAL A 138 1.66 -9.74 -12.92
CA VAL A 138 1.89 -9.75 -14.37
C VAL A 138 3.40 -9.71 -14.61
N LYS A 139 3.90 -10.47 -15.60
CA LYS A 139 5.31 -10.38 -15.99
C LYS A 139 5.62 -8.97 -16.44
N GLN A 140 6.63 -8.36 -15.84
CA GLN A 140 7.13 -7.05 -16.26
C GLN A 140 8.23 -7.28 -17.29
N GLU A 141 7.97 -6.87 -18.53
CA GLU A 141 8.99 -6.74 -19.56
C GLU A 141 9.60 -5.35 -19.42
N PHE A 142 10.64 -5.23 -18.59
CA PHE A 142 11.49 -4.06 -18.69
C PHE A 142 12.45 -4.31 -19.85
N GLU A 143 12.27 -3.57 -20.95
CA GLU A 143 13.28 -3.46 -21.98
C GLU A 143 14.55 -2.90 -21.33
N ASN A 144 15.47 -3.79 -20.97
CA ASN A 144 16.84 -3.41 -20.74
C ASN A 144 17.38 -2.95 -22.08
N GLU A 145 17.27 -1.65 -22.38
CA GLU A 145 18.13 -1.02 -23.37
C GLU A 145 19.57 -1.34 -22.95
N LYS A 146 20.17 -2.24 -23.73
CA LYS A 146 21.51 -2.77 -23.59
C LYS A 146 22.48 -1.66 -23.20
N THR A 147 23.09 -1.77 -22.03
CA THR A 147 24.38 -1.12 -21.80
C THR A 147 25.43 -2.08 -22.35
N THR A 148 25.84 -1.83 -23.60
CA THR A 148 27.15 -2.21 -24.16
C THR A 148 28.29 -1.83 -23.25
#